data_AF-A0A7S1D7S5-F1
#
_entry.id   AF-A0A7S1D7S5-F1
#
_cell.length_a   1.000
_cell.length_b   1.000
_cell.length_c   1.000
_cell.angle_alpha   90.00
_cell.angle_beta   90.00
_cell.angle_gamma   90.00
#
_symmetry.space_group_name_H-M   'P 1'
#
loop_
_entity.id
_entity.type
_entity.pdbx_description
1 polymer ?
#
loop_
_entity_poly.entity_id
_entity_poly.type
_entity_poly.pdbx_seq_one_letter_code
_entity_poly.pdbx_strand_id
1 'polypeptide(L)'
;DAIDSTLPPLNTKQLMGRLEEAGVSLPVYLVYAHLRAQNYRVIRHTPSRRSLLEELQQRDNDNGKKNWKKKRRNEDVDALKKALQRDAVESAPPTVWVEEGNAIDLAISWDVYQPDSTFRKSNPGLPSMYVTVRPFASPSPTFRSIQRLLKFCDGIPLKVATVADGGTVVMFAVTDVGVPTLDKKKKSKE
;
A
#
# COMPACT_ATOMS: atom_id res chain seq x y z
N ASP A 1 12.56 22.72 -15.12
CA ASP A 1 11.72 22.72 -16.32
C ASP A 1 10.50 23.60 -16.13
N ALA A 2 10.46 24.72 -16.85
CA ALA A 2 9.30 25.59 -16.89
C ALA A 2 8.20 24.87 -17.67
N ILE A 3 7.02 24.72 -17.06
CA ILE A 3 5.84 24.19 -17.75
C ILE A 3 5.45 25.22 -18.80
N ASP A 4 5.70 24.92 -20.07
CA ASP A 4 5.30 25.77 -21.19
C ASP A 4 3.78 25.85 -21.25
N SER A 5 3.23 26.97 -20.79
CA SER A 5 1.79 27.24 -20.71
C SER A 5 1.13 27.43 -22.07
N THR A 6 1.90 27.37 -23.17
CA THR A 6 1.39 27.49 -24.54
C THR A 6 0.95 26.16 -25.15
N LEU A 7 1.30 25.02 -24.54
CA LEU A 7 0.90 23.71 -25.02
C LEU A 7 -0.55 23.40 -24.60
N PRO A 8 -1.38 22.82 -25.50
CA PRO A 8 -2.72 22.40 -25.14
C PRO A 8 -2.67 21.31 -24.05
N PRO A 9 -3.63 21.27 -23.11
CA PRO A 9 -3.66 20.25 -22.08
C PRO A 9 -3.77 18.87 -22.71
N LEU A 10 -2.95 17.94 -22.22
CA LEU A 10 -2.97 16.55 -22.67
C LEU A 10 -4.32 15.91 -22.36
N ASN A 11 -4.92 15.26 -23.35
CA ASN A 11 -6.13 14.46 -23.14
C ASN A 11 -5.81 13.12 -22.46
N THR A 12 -6.84 12.41 -21.98
CA THR A 12 -6.67 11.14 -21.27
C THR A 12 -5.91 10.10 -22.11
N LYS A 13 -6.19 9.99 -23.41
CA LYS A 13 -5.50 9.04 -24.30
C LYS A 13 -4.01 9.34 -24.41
N GLN A 14 -3.66 10.62 -24.52
CA GLN A 14 -2.26 11.07 -24.56
C GLN A 14 -1.55 10.83 -23.23
N LEU A 15 -2.22 11.07 -22.09
CA LEU A 15 -1.67 10.76 -20.77
C LEU A 15 -1.43 9.26 -20.58
N MET A 16 -2.39 8.42 -21.01
CA MET A 16 -2.24 6.96 -20.97
C MET A 16 -1.04 6.48 -21.81
N GLY A 17 -0.81 7.10 -22.97
CA GLY A 17 0.34 6.80 -23.83
C GLY A 17 1.70 7.19 -23.24
N ARG A 18 1.75 8.02 -22.19
CA ARG A 18 2.98 8.45 -21.51
C ARG A 18 3.20 7.80 -20.14
N LEU A 19 2.37 6.81 -19.76
CA LEU A 19 2.51 6.15 -18.46
C LEU A 19 3.87 5.46 -18.29
N GLU A 20 4.35 4.78 -19.33
CA GLU A 20 5.63 4.07 -19.30
C GLU A 20 6.82 5.03 -19.21
N GLU A 21 6.74 6.19 -19.87
CA GLU A 21 7.73 7.27 -19.73
C GLU A 21 7.83 7.77 -18.28
N ALA A 22 6.71 7.75 -17.55
CA ALA A 22 6.65 8.10 -16.13
C ALA A 22 7.01 6.93 -15.19
N GLY A 23 7.45 5.78 -15.73
CA GLY A 23 7.81 4.58 -14.96
C GLY A 23 6.62 3.83 -14.36
N VAL A 24 5.40 4.08 -14.85
CA VAL A 24 4.18 3.42 -14.36
C VAL A 24 3.67 2.48 -15.44
N SER A 25 3.66 1.17 -15.17
CA SER A 25 3.08 0.21 -16.10
C SER A 25 1.55 0.29 -16.11
N LEU A 26 0.95 -0.04 -17.26
CA LEU A 26 -0.50 -0.06 -17.41
C LEU A 26 -1.22 -0.93 -16.35
N PRO A 27 -0.76 -2.16 -16.03
CA PRO A 27 -1.37 -2.97 -14.97
C PRO A 27 -1.38 -2.27 -13.61
N VAL A 28 -0.29 -1.60 -13.26
CA VAL A 28 -0.16 -0.90 -11.97
C VAL A 28 -1.13 0.28 -11.90
N TYR A 29 -1.26 1.04 -13.00
CA TYR A 29 -2.23 2.11 -13.11
C TYR A 29 -3.68 1.59 -12.99
N LEU A 30 -4.01 0.49 -13.65
CA LEU A 30 -5.36 -0.09 -13.59
C LEU A 30 -5.71 -0.56 -12.18
N VAL A 31 -4.77 -1.16 -11.45
CA VAL A 31 -4.96 -1.51 -10.03
C VAL A 31 -5.19 -0.25 -9.19
N TYR A 32 -4.41 0.81 -9.39
CA TYR A 32 -4.62 2.09 -8.71
C TYR A 32 -6.02 2.65 -9.00
N ALA A 33 -6.43 2.69 -10.27
CA ALA A 33 -7.73 3.20 -10.69
C ALA A 33 -8.88 2.40 -10.06
N HIS A 34 -8.75 1.06 -10.02
CA HIS A 34 -9.72 0.18 -9.38
C HIS A 34 -9.87 0.45 -7.88
N LEU A 35 -8.75 0.58 -7.15
CA LEU A 35 -8.77 0.91 -5.72
C LEU A 35 -9.39 2.30 -5.48
N ARG A 36 -9.07 3.29 -6.30
CA ARG A 36 -9.62 4.64 -6.20
C ARG A 36 -11.13 4.68 -6.48
N ALA A 37 -11.61 3.86 -7.43
CA ALA A 37 -13.05 3.73 -7.72
C ALA A 37 -13.85 3.19 -6.53
N GLN A 38 -13.21 2.43 -5.64
CA GLN A 38 -13.79 1.92 -4.39
C GLN A 38 -13.61 2.89 -3.21
N ASN A 39 -13.26 4.16 -3.49
CA ASN A 39 -13.01 5.21 -2.53
C ASN A 39 -11.79 5.01 -1.61
N TYR A 40 -10.95 4.00 -1.83
CA TYR A 40 -9.73 3.86 -1.02
C TYR A 40 -8.77 5.02 -1.26
N ARG A 41 -8.09 5.48 -0.20
CA ARG A 41 -6.89 6.32 -0.37
C ARG A 41 -5.71 5.40 -0.65
N VAL A 42 -5.04 5.65 -1.76
CA VAL A 42 -3.92 4.82 -2.24
C VAL A 42 -2.68 5.70 -2.26
N ILE A 43 -1.62 5.24 -1.61
CA ILE A 43 -0.31 5.89 -1.57
C ILE A 43 0.71 4.87 -2.04
N ARG A 44 1.76 5.31 -2.74
CA ARG A 44 2.87 4.44 -3.10
C ARG A 44 3.53 3.91 -1.84
N HIS A 45 3.81 2.63 -1.83
CA HIS A 45 4.49 2.01 -0.69
C HIS A 45 5.94 2.48 -0.59
N THR A 46 6.41 2.71 0.63
CA THR A 46 7.84 2.84 0.91
C THR A 46 8.21 2.03 2.15
N PRO A 47 9.44 1.47 2.23
CA PRO A 47 9.85 0.69 3.40
C PRO A 47 9.90 1.50 4.70
N SER A 48 10.18 2.80 4.61
CA SER A 48 10.26 3.73 5.75
C SER A 48 8.91 4.21 6.25
N ARG A 49 7.84 4.13 5.45
CA ARG A 49 6.56 4.74 5.81
C ARG A 49 5.95 4.16 7.08
N ARG A 50 6.04 2.84 7.24
CA ARG A 50 5.47 2.13 8.39
C ARG A 50 6.07 2.63 9.70
N SER A 51 7.40 2.67 9.80
CA SER A 51 8.07 3.12 11.02
C SER A 51 7.72 4.56 11.37
N LEU A 52 7.60 5.44 10.36
CA LEU A 52 7.13 6.82 10.57
C LEU A 52 5.70 6.89 11.12
N LEU A 53 4.79 6.03 10.63
CA LEU A 53 3.40 5.98 11.11
C LEU A 53 3.29 5.40 12.52
N GLU A 54 4.06 4.36 12.83
CA GLU A 54 4.12 3.76 14.17
C GLU A 54 4.65 4.77 15.19
N GLU A 55 5.72 5.50 14.86
CA GLU A 55 6.26 6.55 15.72
C GLU A 55 5.23 7.68 15.95
N LEU A 56 4.50 8.07 14.90
CA LEU A 56 3.44 9.06 15.00
C LEU A 56 2.31 8.59 15.94
N GLN A 57 1.90 7.32 15.83
CA GLN A 57 0.85 6.74 16.67
C GLN A 57 1.28 6.62 18.14
N GLN A 58 2.52 6.21 18.41
CA GLN A 58 3.04 6.11 19.77
C GLN A 58 2.97 7.47 20.49
N ARG A 59 3.29 8.57 19.78
CA ARG A 59 3.26 9.91 20.35
C ARG A 59 1.86 10.46 20.58
N ASP A 60 0.90 10.13 19.71
CA ASP A 60 -0.50 10.49 19.92
C ASP A 60 -1.07 9.77 21.17
N ASN A 61 -0.68 8.52 21.41
CA ASN A 61 -1.09 7.76 22.60
C ASN A 61 -0.49 8.33 23.90
N ASP A 62 0.73 8.87 23.85
CA ASP A 62 1.40 9.49 25.01
C ASP A 62 0.84 10.88 25.39
N ASN A 63 -0.02 11.46 24.55
CA ASN A 63 -0.53 12.82 24.71
C ASN A 63 -1.35 13.01 26.01
N GLY A 64 -1.88 11.94 26.60
CA GLY A 64 -2.63 11.98 27.85
C GLY A 64 -1.82 12.20 29.14
N LYS A 65 -0.48 12.17 29.12
CA LYS A 65 0.28 11.95 30.37
C LYS A 65 1.08 13.13 30.96
N LYS A 66 1.54 14.15 30.20
CA LYS A 66 2.39 15.25 30.77
C LYS A 66 2.24 16.60 30.03
N ASN A 67 2.03 17.69 30.77
CA ASN A 67 1.70 19.02 30.22
C ASN A 67 2.92 19.90 29.85
N TRP A 68 4.11 19.66 30.44
CA TRP A 68 5.25 20.59 30.38
C TRP A 68 6.22 20.45 29.18
N LYS A 69 6.13 19.36 28.39
CA LYS A 69 6.95 19.15 27.17
C LYS A 69 6.16 19.35 25.86
N LYS A 70 5.09 20.15 25.88
CA LYS A 70 4.14 20.24 24.74
C LYS A 70 4.73 20.85 23.47
N LYS A 71 5.61 21.85 23.59
CA LYS A 71 6.20 22.57 22.43
C LYS A 71 7.12 21.67 21.58
N ARG A 72 8.17 21.09 22.19
CA ARG A 72 9.11 20.18 21.48
C ARG A 72 8.39 18.99 20.83
N ARG A 73 7.42 18.38 21.55
CA ARG A 73 6.61 17.29 20.97
C ARG A 73 5.83 17.71 19.72
N ASN A 74 5.24 18.90 19.73
CA ASN A 74 4.52 19.40 18.56
C ASN A 74 5.48 19.62 17.36
N GLU A 75 6.68 20.14 17.62
CA GLU A 75 7.72 20.30 16.59
C GLU A 75 8.14 18.93 16.03
N ASP A 76 8.35 17.94 16.89
CA ASP A 76 8.75 16.61 16.45
C ASP A 76 7.62 15.88 15.69
N VAL A 77 6.35 16.08 16.06
CA VAL A 77 5.18 15.55 15.33
C VAL A 77 5.02 16.23 13.96
N ASP A 78 5.26 17.55 13.89
CA ASP A 78 5.27 18.28 12.63
C ASP A 78 6.40 17.79 11.70
N ALA A 79 7.58 17.49 12.27
CA ALA A 79 8.69 16.89 11.54
C ALA A 79 8.33 15.51 10.96
N LEU A 80 7.67 14.63 11.73
CA LEU A 80 7.20 13.33 11.25
C LEU A 80 6.16 13.46 10.13
N LYS A 81 5.21 14.40 10.26
CA LYS A 81 4.22 14.68 9.21
C LYS A 81 4.88 15.19 7.93
N LYS A 82 5.87 16.07 8.04
CA LYS A 82 6.68 16.52 6.91
C LYS A 82 7.47 15.38 6.28
N ALA A 83 8.03 14.47 7.08
CA ALA A 83 8.73 13.28 6.58
C ALA A 83 7.76 12.38 5.79
N LEU A 84 6.56 12.10 6.30
CA LEU A 84 5.52 11.33 5.61
C LEU A 84 5.05 11.97 4.31
N GLN A 85 5.04 13.30 4.24
CA GLN A 85 4.71 14.05 3.03
C GLN A 85 5.84 13.97 2.00
N ARG A 86 7.10 14.15 2.42
CA ARG A 86 8.27 13.98 1.54
C ARG A 86 8.35 12.57 0.99
N ASP A 87 8.20 11.57 1.86
CA ASP A 87 8.16 10.16 1.52
C ASP A 87 7.12 9.85 0.42
N ALA A 88 5.92 10.41 0.53
CA ALA A 88 4.89 10.23 -0.49
C ALA A 88 5.24 10.90 -1.84
N VAL A 89 5.93 12.05 -1.82
CA VAL A 89 6.30 12.80 -3.04
C VAL A 89 7.54 12.18 -3.72
N GLU A 90 8.51 11.75 -2.93
CA GLU A 90 9.80 11.21 -3.38
C GLU A 90 9.75 9.70 -3.66
N SER A 91 8.66 9.03 -3.30
CA SER A 91 8.47 7.60 -3.54
C SER A 91 8.64 7.23 -5.02
N ALA A 92 9.51 6.26 -5.26
CA ALA A 92 9.77 5.71 -6.58
C ALA A 92 8.46 5.22 -7.23
N PRO A 93 8.40 5.17 -8.58
CA PRO A 93 7.25 4.60 -9.26
C PRO A 93 6.93 3.18 -8.75
N PRO A 94 5.65 2.86 -8.55
CA PRO A 94 5.23 1.55 -8.06
C PRO A 94 5.66 0.46 -9.03
N THR A 95 6.39 -0.54 -8.51
CA THR A 95 6.88 -1.65 -9.30
C THR A 95 5.89 -2.81 -9.32
N VAL A 96 6.05 -3.65 -10.34
CA VAL A 96 5.35 -4.92 -10.48
C VAL A 96 6.20 -6.00 -9.82
N TRP A 97 5.56 -6.91 -9.09
CA TRP A 97 6.21 -8.07 -8.53
C TRP A 97 6.55 -9.06 -9.63
N VAL A 98 7.84 -9.17 -9.92
CA VAL A 98 8.43 -10.18 -10.80
C VAL A 98 9.35 -11.06 -9.93
N GLU A 99 9.17 -12.38 -10.00
CA GLU A 99 10.07 -13.32 -9.31
C GLU A 99 11.31 -13.58 -10.16
N GLU A 100 12.34 -12.72 -10.01
CA GLU A 100 13.66 -12.93 -10.61
C GLU A 100 14.64 -13.52 -9.58
N GLY A 101 14.70 -14.86 -9.53
CA GLY A 101 15.69 -15.57 -8.72
C GLY A 101 15.46 -15.51 -7.20
N ASN A 102 16.57 -15.52 -6.44
CA ASN A 102 16.55 -15.63 -4.97
C ASN A 102 16.46 -14.26 -4.26
N ALA A 103 16.57 -13.16 -5.02
CA ALA A 103 16.45 -11.79 -4.53
C ALA A 103 14.97 -11.42 -4.46
N ILE A 104 14.39 -11.56 -3.28
CA ILE A 104 13.01 -11.15 -3.05
C ILE A 104 13.04 -9.70 -2.62
N ASP A 105 13.17 -8.81 -3.59
CA ASP A 105 12.75 -7.43 -3.40
C ASP A 105 11.23 -7.48 -3.29
N LEU A 106 10.74 -7.41 -2.05
CA LEU A 106 9.34 -7.55 -1.68
C LEU A 106 8.56 -6.37 -2.27
N ALA A 107 8.11 -6.51 -3.51
CA ALA A 107 7.46 -5.46 -4.28
C ALA A 107 6.02 -5.24 -3.83
N ILE A 108 5.83 -4.60 -2.67
CA ILE A 108 4.56 -3.97 -2.35
C ILE A 108 4.47 -2.69 -3.16
N SER A 109 3.40 -2.55 -3.93
CA SER A 109 3.20 -1.40 -4.81
C SER A 109 2.46 -0.27 -4.10
N TRP A 110 1.50 -0.61 -3.21
CA TRP A 110 0.59 0.36 -2.62
C TRP A 110 0.28 0.14 -1.14
N ASP A 111 0.21 1.25 -0.42
CA ASP A 111 -0.39 1.40 0.89
C ASP A 111 -1.83 1.88 0.73
N VAL A 112 -2.77 1.06 1.18
CA VAL A 112 -4.19 1.32 0.97
C VAL A 112 -4.89 1.58 2.28
N TYR A 113 -5.55 2.74 2.36
CA TYR A 113 -6.28 3.19 3.53
C TYR A 113 -7.76 3.26 3.19
N GLN A 114 -8.57 2.59 4.01
CA GLN A 114 -10.01 2.71 3.97
C GLN A 114 -10.41 4.03 4.67
N PRO A 115 -11.05 4.98 3.95
CA PRO A 115 -11.59 6.16 4.61
C PRO A 115 -12.85 5.74 5.39
N ASP A 116 -12.66 5.34 6.63
CA ASP A 116 -13.74 5.17 7.60
C ASP A 116 -14.03 6.47 8.36
N SER A 117 -14.98 6.43 9.30
CA SER A 117 -15.33 7.59 10.14
C SER A 117 -14.20 8.11 11.02
N THR A 118 -13.14 7.32 11.24
CA THR A 118 -11.98 7.68 12.06
C THR A 118 -10.81 8.20 11.23
N PHE A 119 -10.87 8.04 9.91
CA PHE A 119 -9.81 8.42 8.98
C PHE A 119 -9.56 9.94 9.00
N ARG A 120 -8.31 10.33 9.29
CA ARG A 120 -7.85 11.71 9.19
C ARG A 120 -6.77 11.82 8.11
N LYS A 121 -6.96 12.75 7.16
CA LYS A 121 -5.94 13.00 6.11
C LYS A 121 -4.55 13.31 6.70
N SER A 122 -4.52 13.99 7.85
CA SER A 122 -3.33 14.41 8.60
C SER A 122 -2.73 13.35 9.54
N ASN A 123 -3.49 12.30 9.87
CA ASN A 123 -3.00 11.11 10.56
C ASN A 123 -3.87 9.91 10.10
N PRO A 124 -3.48 9.25 8.99
CA PRO A 124 -4.28 8.16 8.45
C PRO A 124 -4.17 6.87 9.25
N GLY A 125 -3.32 6.82 10.29
CA GLY A 125 -2.95 5.57 10.97
C GLY A 125 -2.15 4.64 10.06
N LEU A 126 -2.11 3.35 10.42
CA LEU A 126 -1.51 2.31 9.57
C LEU A 126 -2.41 2.00 8.36
N PRO A 127 -1.83 1.51 7.25
CA PRO A 127 -2.61 1.03 6.11
C PRO A 127 -3.62 -0.04 6.51
N SER A 128 -4.81 0.00 5.92
CA SER A 128 -5.83 -1.05 6.08
C SER A 128 -5.43 -2.34 5.38
N MET A 129 -4.68 -2.22 4.27
CA MET A 129 -4.08 -3.34 3.55
C MET A 129 -2.89 -2.88 2.70
N TYR A 130 -2.00 -3.81 2.40
CA TYR A 130 -0.98 -3.68 1.36
C TYR A 130 -1.45 -4.32 0.07
N VAL A 131 -1.05 -3.75 -1.07
CA VAL A 131 -1.33 -4.33 -2.39
C VAL A 131 -0.03 -4.48 -3.18
N THR A 132 0.21 -5.69 -3.67
CA THR A 132 1.25 -5.98 -4.66
C THR A 132 0.60 -6.27 -6.01
N VAL A 133 1.20 -5.79 -7.09
CA VAL A 133 0.71 -6.01 -8.47
C VAL A 133 1.57 -7.06 -9.15
N ARG A 134 0.96 -8.07 -9.76
CA ARG A 134 1.65 -9.15 -10.50
C ARG A 134 1.14 -9.23 -11.95
N PRO A 135 2.02 -9.43 -12.97
CA PRO A 135 1.56 -9.65 -14.33
C PRO A 135 0.76 -10.95 -14.43
N PHE A 136 -0.32 -10.93 -15.21
CA PHE A 136 -1.17 -12.10 -15.40
C PHE A 136 -0.43 -13.28 -16.06
N ALA A 137 0.43 -12.99 -17.04
CA ALA A 137 1.19 -14.00 -17.76
C ALA A 137 2.45 -14.49 -17.02
N SER A 138 2.74 -13.99 -15.81
CA SER A 138 3.91 -14.43 -15.04
C SER A 138 3.65 -15.78 -14.36
N PRO A 139 4.69 -16.58 -14.08
CA PRO A 139 4.55 -17.80 -13.28
C PRO A 139 3.85 -17.53 -11.95
N SER A 140 3.25 -18.54 -11.33
CA SER A 140 2.63 -18.37 -10.01
C SER A 140 3.67 -18.11 -8.92
N PRO A 141 3.34 -17.29 -7.89
CA PRO A 141 4.24 -17.05 -6.77
C PRO A 141 4.65 -18.33 -6.07
N THR A 142 5.91 -18.42 -5.66
CA THR A 142 6.31 -19.49 -4.75
C THR A 142 5.73 -19.25 -3.36
N PHE A 143 5.40 -20.34 -2.65
CA PHE A 143 4.94 -20.27 -1.26
C PHE A 143 5.94 -19.53 -0.37
N ARG A 144 7.25 -19.71 -0.59
CA ARG A 144 8.32 -19.03 0.15
C ARG A 144 8.27 -17.52 -0.03
N SER A 145 8.04 -17.04 -1.25
CA SER A 145 7.90 -15.61 -1.54
C SER A 145 6.68 -15.02 -0.84
N ILE A 146 5.55 -15.73 -0.90
CA ILE A 146 4.32 -15.33 -0.22
C ILE A 146 4.54 -15.23 1.29
N GLN A 147 5.16 -16.23 1.91
CA GLN A 147 5.44 -16.21 3.35
C GLN A 147 6.36 -15.05 3.76
N ARG A 148 7.35 -14.71 2.93
CA ARG A 148 8.24 -13.56 3.18
C ARG A 148 7.47 -12.23 3.07
N LEU A 149 6.58 -12.10 2.09
CA LEU A 149 5.69 -10.94 1.97
C LEU A 149 4.78 -10.81 3.19
N LEU A 150 4.15 -11.90 3.64
CA LEU A 150 3.30 -11.90 4.83
C LEU A 150 4.07 -11.47 6.08
N LYS A 151 5.30 -11.98 6.26
CA LYS A 151 6.18 -11.56 7.37
C LYS A 151 6.50 -10.08 7.31
N PHE A 152 6.77 -9.53 6.12
CA PHE A 152 7.02 -8.10 5.95
C PHE A 152 5.78 -7.25 6.23
N CYS A 153 4.59 -7.76 5.89
CA CYS A 153 3.35 -7.05 6.16
C CYS A 153 3.06 -6.94 7.67
N ASP A 154 3.67 -7.79 8.50
CA ASP A 154 3.65 -7.77 9.97
C ASP A 154 2.27 -7.37 10.53
N GLY A 155 1.29 -8.25 10.25
CA GLY A 155 -0.11 -8.12 10.70
C GLY A 155 -1.04 -7.34 9.78
N ILE A 156 -0.54 -6.52 8.84
CA ILE A 156 -1.38 -5.81 7.87
C ILE A 156 -1.80 -6.78 6.75
N PRO A 157 -3.10 -6.85 6.37
CA PRO A 157 -3.55 -7.73 5.29
C PRO A 157 -2.86 -7.46 3.95
N LEU A 158 -2.45 -8.51 3.25
CA LEU A 158 -1.86 -8.42 1.91
C LEU A 158 -2.88 -8.84 0.84
N LYS A 159 -2.98 -8.04 -0.23
CA LYS A 159 -3.67 -8.44 -1.46
C LYS A 159 -2.70 -8.51 -2.64
N VAL A 160 -2.79 -9.59 -3.39
CA VAL A 160 -2.10 -9.75 -4.68
C VAL A 160 -3.09 -9.39 -5.77
N ALA A 161 -2.80 -8.33 -6.51
CA ALA A 161 -3.60 -7.87 -7.64
C ALA A 161 -2.97 -8.33 -8.95
N THR A 162 -3.79 -8.76 -9.89
CA THR A 162 -3.38 -9.02 -11.27
C THR A 162 -4.39 -8.41 -12.24
N VAL A 163 -3.95 -8.12 -13.46
CA VAL A 163 -4.78 -7.51 -14.49
C VAL A 163 -4.84 -8.47 -15.67
N ALA A 164 -6.03 -8.98 -15.96
CA ALA A 164 -6.27 -9.83 -17.12
C ALA A 164 -6.24 -8.99 -18.41
N ASP A 165 -6.09 -9.65 -19.56
CA ASP A 165 -5.92 -8.99 -20.87
C ASP A 165 -7.05 -8.02 -21.22
N GLY A 166 -8.28 -8.26 -20.74
CA GLY A 166 -9.43 -7.37 -20.89
C GLY A 166 -9.42 -6.12 -19.98
N GLY A 167 -8.37 -5.91 -19.19
CA GLY A 167 -8.28 -4.82 -18.20
C GLY A 167 -8.97 -5.10 -16.86
N THR A 168 -9.52 -6.30 -16.68
CA THR A 168 -10.16 -6.70 -15.43
C THR A 168 -9.12 -6.87 -14.33
N VAL A 169 -9.29 -6.11 -13.24
CA VAL A 169 -8.46 -6.24 -12.04
C VAL A 169 -9.03 -7.35 -11.16
N VAL A 170 -8.21 -8.36 -10.88
CA VAL A 170 -8.51 -9.46 -9.95
C VAL A 170 -7.60 -9.34 -8.73
N MET A 171 -8.17 -9.41 -7.53
CA MET A 171 -7.41 -9.34 -6.28
C MET A 171 -7.62 -10.59 -5.43
N PHE A 172 -6.53 -11.19 -4.99
CA PHE A 172 -6.51 -12.32 -4.08
C PHE A 172 -6.04 -11.84 -2.71
N ALA A 173 -6.82 -12.10 -1.67
CA ALA A 173 -6.37 -11.90 -0.30
C ALA A 173 -5.41 -13.04 0.08
N VAL A 174 -4.28 -12.67 0.66
CA VAL A 174 -3.30 -13.61 1.18
C VAL A 174 -3.31 -13.49 2.69
N THR A 175 -3.52 -14.61 3.36
CA THR A 175 -3.61 -14.67 4.82
C THR A 175 -2.67 -15.71 5.38
N ASP A 176 -2.08 -15.43 6.55
CA ASP A 176 -1.25 -16.38 7.29
C ASP A 176 -2.06 -17.33 8.18
N VAL A 177 -3.38 -17.11 8.30
CA VAL A 177 -4.26 -18.06 8.98
C VAL A 177 -4.32 -19.34 8.16
N GLY A 178 -3.83 -20.42 8.77
CA GLY A 178 -3.92 -21.77 8.21
C GLY A 178 -5.36 -22.12 7.81
N VAL A 179 -5.49 -23.14 6.97
CA VAL A 179 -6.79 -23.66 6.51
C VAL A 179 -7.72 -23.79 7.73
N PRO A 180 -8.92 -23.18 7.72
CA PRO A 180 -9.86 -23.32 8.82
C PRO A 180 -10.06 -24.79 9.15
N THR A 181 -9.61 -25.22 10.32
CA THR A 181 -9.78 -26.61 10.73
C THR A 181 -11.26 -26.82 11.03
N LEU A 182 -11.88 -27.77 10.33
CA LEU A 182 -13.21 -28.22 10.65
C LEU A 182 -13.17 -28.89 12.03
N ASP A 183 -13.51 -28.14 13.08
CA ASP A 183 -13.68 -28.70 14.41
C ASP A 183 -14.77 -29.76 14.37
N LYS A 184 -14.36 -31.04 14.39
CA LYS A 184 -15.27 -32.17 14.63
C LYS A 184 -15.70 -32.11 16.10
N LYS A 185 -16.65 -31.23 16.45
CA LYS A 185 -17.38 -31.35 17.71
C LYS A 185 -18.16 -32.67 17.69
N LYS A 186 -17.59 -33.72 18.28
CA LYS A 186 -18.33 -34.90 18.72
C LYS A 186 -19.38 -34.43 19.71
N LYS A 187 -20.65 -34.37 19.29
CA LYS A 187 -21.78 -34.44 20.22
C LYS A 187 -21.76 -35.85 20.82
N SER A 188 -21.10 -36.01 21.97
CA SER A 188 -21.46 -37.09 22.89
C SER A 188 -22.88 -36.79 23.35
N LYS A 189 -23.83 -37.59 22.83
CA LYS A 189 -25.21 -37.61 23.32
C LYS A 189 -25.20 -37.99 24.79
N GLU A 190 -26.00 -37.25 25.54
CA GLU A 190 -26.54 -37.56 26.86
C GLU A 190 -27.29 -38.90 26.86
#